data_AF-A0A956IMV0-F1
#
_entry.id   AF-A0A956IMV0-F1
#
_cell.length_a   1.000
_cell.length_b   1.000
_cell.length_c   1.000
_cell.angle_alpha   90.00
_cell.angle_beta   90.00
_cell.angle_gamma   90.00
#
_symmetry.space_group_name_H-M   'P 1'
#
loop_
_entity.id
_entity.type
_entity.pdbx_description
1 polymer ?
#
loop_
_entity_poly.entity_id
_entity_poly.type
_entity_poly.pdbx_seq_one_letter_code
_entity_poly.pdbx_strand_id
1 'polypeptide(L)'
;MTLQPQTSPTHAATIQCQRCGAAYRPPALTPHVDCPFCRHRQALEPERLAVLRGYERQVGEDIAAAEKHAQHQATYEKWYGKPEERKNHTAEFFIVAAVCALVAGLVGGVLVAADVVQPMLLPTIVIMGGFLSATAVTYGRMFLQMFRKVDVKRGQLTDVVVACPTCGAPGRLTPGDAIDTCMHCHAALVPEQGAMQQGLDAAARARRRAAIHHYRTEIETHASLYGGGSGRHIAFVVLVPFALMFTVPSIGITFEQLTSGKPLRVAPLLLMFAVCGTLWGIIAMLLWLRWSRRQAIRRGLAPLQQQFQGRLGHGTRALADWLLAHWAGPFPLQRLYTGVNHHLLRGKAGGFEFLIDFHPAKAEHMVTRATLMIPAEIPGVSPMSVEHQATLAALGTQLPAGNSTVNQLALGLRHAGFDLRVSEAGLSASADEELMRALRKRPERLAEWSQVIARCVELVRALGGRPAS
;
A
#
# COMPACT_ATOMS: atom_id res chain seq x y z
N MET A 1 -29.09 7.99 17.99
CA MET A 1 -28.84 6.70 18.67
C MET A 1 -29.98 5.77 18.31
N THR A 2 -29.82 5.00 17.24
CA THR A 2 -30.75 3.94 16.86
C THR A 2 -30.51 2.76 17.80
N LEU A 3 -31.51 2.38 18.59
CA LEU A 3 -31.48 1.17 19.41
C LEU A 3 -31.23 0.00 18.45
N GLN A 4 -30.08 -0.66 18.57
CA GLN A 4 -29.84 -1.90 17.83
C GLN A 4 -30.93 -2.90 18.22
N PRO A 5 -31.55 -3.59 17.26
CA PRO A 5 -32.52 -4.62 17.57
C PRO A 5 -31.87 -5.62 18.53
N GLN A 6 -32.49 -5.85 19.68
CA GLN A 6 -32.04 -6.83 20.67
C GLN A 6 -32.14 -8.21 20.02
N THR A 7 -31.04 -8.69 19.44
CA THR A 7 -30.91 -10.09 19.09
C THR A 7 -31.01 -10.89 20.38
N SER A 8 -31.91 -11.88 20.44
CA SER A 8 -32.02 -12.79 21.58
C SER A 8 -30.63 -13.27 22.01
N PRO A 9 -30.32 -13.25 23.31
CA PRO A 9 -28.97 -13.57 23.78
C PRO A 9 -28.60 -14.97 23.34
N THR A 10 -27.42 -15.09 22.72
CA THR A 10 -26.86 -16.38 22.34
C THR A 10 -26.62 -17.20 23.61
N HIS A 11 -27.08 -18.45 23.64
CA HIS A 11 -26.88 -19.32 24.80
C HIS A 11 -25.49 -19.95 24.77
N ALA A 12 -24.95 -20.22 25.96
CA ALA A 12 -23.81 -21.10 26.14
C ALA A 12 -24.28 -22.43 26.72
N ALA A 13 -23.56 -23.50 26.38
CA ALA A 13 -23.73 -24.78 27.03
C ALA A 13 -22.80 -24.88 28.25
N THR A 14 -23.15 -25.70 29.23
CA THR A 14 -22.29 -26.00 30.38
C THR A 14 -21.84 -27.46 30.36
N ILE A 15 -20.69 -27.74 30.97
CA ILE A 15 -20.27 -29.11 31.29
C ILE A 15 -20.76 -29.40 32.71
N GLN A 16 -21.63 -30.39 32.85
CA GLN A 16 -22.12 -30.89 34.14
C GLN A 16 -21.53 -32.26 34.43
N CYS A 17 -21.26 -32.56 35.69
CA CYS A 17 -20.87 -33.90 36.11
C CYS A 17 -22.08 -34.83 36.05
N GLN A 18 -22.00 -35.91 35.27
CA GLN A 18 -23.07 -36.92 35.17
C GLN A 18 -23.41 -37.59 36.51
N ARG A 19 -22.47 -37.57 37.48
CA ARG A 19 -22.66 -38.17 38.81
C ARG A 19 -23.25 -37.21 39.85
N CYS A 20 -22.68 -36.02 40.00
CA CYS A 20 -23.08 -35.08 41.07
C CYS A 20 -23.83 -33.84 40.58
N GLY A 21 -24.05 -33.69 39.27
CA GLY A 21 -24.75 -32.54 38.67
C GLY A 21 -23.97 -31.22 38.69
N ALA A 22 -22.82 -31.15 39.36
CA ALA A 22 -22.05 -29.92 39.47
C ALA A 22 -21.55 -29.43 38.10
N ALA A 23 -21.74 -28.14 37.82
CA ALA A 23 -21.17 -27.47 36.67
C ALA A 23 -19.73 -26.99 36.98
N TYR A 24 -18.76 -27.30 36.12
CA TYR A 24 -17.36 -26.97 36.36
C TYR A 24 -16.56 -26.78 35.07
N ARG A 25 -15.50 -25.96 35.13
CA ARG A 25 -14.52 -25.79 34.05
C ARG A 25 -13.40 -26.83 34.15
N PRO A 26 -13.32 -27.83 33.26
CA PRO A 26 -12.11 -28.63 33.13
C PRO A 26 -10.92 -27.75 32.72
N PRO A 27 -9.70 -28.07 33.19
CA PRO A 27 -8.48 -27.32 32.86
C PRO A 27 -8.11 -27.43 31.37
N ALA A 28 -8.51 -28.51 30.71
CA ALA A 28 -8.33 -28.73 29.28
C ALA A 28 -9.47 -29.58 28.71
N LEU A 29 -9.79 -29.39 27.43
CA LEU A 29 -10.78 -30.21 26.70
C LEU A 29 -10.12 -31.50 26.17
N THR A 30 -10.07 -32.48 27.06
CA THR A 30 -9.62 -33.86 26.77
C THR A 30 -10.82 -34.79 26.55
N PRO A 31 -10.64 -35.95 25.87
CA PRO A 31 -11.74 -36.90 25.67
C PRO A 31 -12.41 -37.37 26.97
N HIS A 32 -11.70 -37.27 28.10
CA HIS A 32 -12.22 -37.54 29.43
C HIS A 32 -11.89 -36.36 30.33
N VAL A 33 -12.81 -35.97 31.19
CA VAL A 33 -12.60 -34.90 32.18
C VAL A 33 -13.00 -35.39 33.56
N ASP A 34 -12.21 -35.01 34.57
CA ASP A 34 -12.47 -35.38 35.97
C ASP A 34 -13.23 -34.25 36.67
N CYS A 35 -14.32 -34.61 37.36
CA CYS A 35 -15.07 -33.65 38.17
C CYS A 35 -14.25 -33.28 39.42
N PRO A 36 -13.94 -31.99 39.66
CA PRO A 36 -13.14 -31.58 40.82
C PRO A 36 -13.86 -31.85 42.15
N PHE A 37 -15.18 -31.99 42.15
CA PHE A 37 -15.99 -32.17 43.35
C PHE A 37 -16.12 -33.63 43.77
N CYS A 38 -16.44 -34.54 42.85
CA CYS A 38 -16.69 -35.96 43.16
C CYS A 38 -15.68 -36.94 42.55
N ARG A 39 -14.67 -36.42 41.82
CA ARG A 39 -13.63 -37.19 41.12
C ARG A 39 -14.16 -38.20 40.10
N HIS A 40 -15.43 -38.06 39.69
CA HIS A 40 -15.97 -38.88 38.62
C HIS A 40 -15.34 -38.47 37.29
N ARG A 41 -14.77 -39.46 36.60
CA ARG A 41 -14.25 -39.32 35.24
C ARG A 41 -15.38 -39.54 34.25
N GLN A 42 -15.69 -38.54 33.44
CA GLN A 42 -16.71 -38.63 32.41
C GLN A 42 -16.13 -38.40 31.02
N ALA A 43 -16.64 -39.14 30.04
CA ALA A 43 -16.27 -38.95 28.64
C ALA A 43 -17.02 -37.75 28.06
N LEU A 44 -16.31 -36.92 27.28
CA LEU A 44 -16.94 -35.91 26.44
C LEU A 44 -17.31 -36.53 25.10
N GLU A 45 -18.45 -36.12 24.54
CA GLU A 45 -18.92 -36.57 23.23
C GLU A 45 -17.88 -36.24 22.14
N PRO A 46 -17.40 -37.23 21.36
CA PRO A 46 -16.34 -37.03 20.38
C PRO A 46 -16.68 -35.95 19.33
N GLU A 47 -17.94 -35.91 18.89
CA GLU A 47 -18.42 -34.94 17.89
C GLU A 47 -18.34 -33.52 18.43
N ARG A 48 -18.84 -33.29 19.66
CA ARG A 48 -18.77 -31.98 20.32
C ARG A 48 -17.34 -31.53 20.53
N LEU A 49 -16.45 -32.44 20.93
CA LEU A 49 -15.02 -32.14 21.08
C LEU A 49 -14.37 -31.78 19.73
N ALA A 50 -14.73 -32.48 18.66
CA ALA A 50 -14.23 -32.21 17.31
C ALA A 50 -14.70 -30.84 16.81
N VAL A 51 -15.96 -30.46 17.03
CA VAL A 51 -16.51 -29.15 16.68
C VAL A 51 -15.79 -28.03 17.43
N LEU A 52 -15.64 -28.17 18.75
CA LEU A 52 -14.94 -27.18 19.58
C LEU A 52 -13.48 -26.98 19.16
N ARG A 53 -12.74 -28.08 18.91
CA ARG A 53 -11.35 -28.01 18.40
C ARG A 53 -11.26 -27.44 16.99
N GLY A 54 -12.27 -27.69 16.16
CA GLY A 54 -12.40 -27.06 14.84
C GLY A 54 -12.54 -25.54 14.97
N TYR A 55 -13.41 -25.10 15.87
CA TYR A 55 -13.61 -23.69 16.21
C TYR A 55 -12.34 -23.02 16.74
N GLU A 56 -11.67 -23.58 17.76
CA GLU A 56 -10.43 -23.01 18.33
C GLU A 56 -9.35 -22.85 17.26
N ARG A 57 -9.16 -23.89 16.44
CA ARG A 57 -8.17 -23.88 15.35
C ARG A 57 -8.48 -22.81 14.31
N GLN A 58 -9.72 -22.74 13.84
CA GLN A 58 -10.10 -21.79 12.79
C GLN A 58 -10.01 -20.34 13.27
N VAL A 59 -10.46 -20.05 14.50
CA VAL A 59 -10.29 -18.71 15.09
C VAL A 59 -8.80 -18.41 15.31
N GLY A 60 -8.03 -19.38 15.81
CA GLY A 60 -6.59 -19.24 16.01
C GLY A 60 -5.83 -18.94 14.71
N GLU A 61 -6.19 -19.60 13.60
CA GLU A 61 -5.63 -19.33 12.26
C GLU A 61 -5.92 -17.89 11.80
N ASP A 62 -7.16 -17.41 11.99
CA ASP A 62 -7.54 -16.05 11.61
C ASP A 62 -6.87 -14.97 12.46
N ILE A 63 -6.72 -15.21 13.77
CA ILE A 63 -5.97 -14.32 14.67
C ILE A 63 -4.48 -14.31 14.30
N ALA A 64 -3.87 -15.47 14.08
CA ALA A 64 -2.47 -15.56 13.68
C ALA A 64 -2.21 -14.83 12.34
N ALA A 65 -3.14 -14.95 11.39
CA ALA A 65 -3.07 -14.19 10.14
C ALA A 65 -3.19 -12.67 10.36
N ALA A 66 -4.09 -12.23 11.25
CA ALA A 66 -4.22 -10.82 11.63
C ALA A 66 -2.93 -10.28 12.28
N GLU A 67 -2.34 -11.04 13.20
CA GLU A 67 -1.07 -10.70 13.86
C GLU A 67 0.08 -10.62 12.85
N LYS A 68 0.15 -11.54 11.88
CA LYS A 68 1.14 -11.52 10.80
C LYS A 68 1.06 -10.23 9.98
N HIS A 69 -0.15 -9.79 9.63
CA HIS A 69 -0.34 -8.50 8.93
C HIS A 69 0.08 -7.30 9.78
N ALA A 70 -0.24 -7.30 11.08
CA ALA A 70 0.19 -6.25 12.00
C ALA A 70 1.73 -6.22 12.17
N GLN A 71 2.38 -7.38 12.24
CA GLN A 71 3.84 -7.49 12.29
C GLN A 71 4.51 -7.01 10.99
N HIS A 72 3.96 -7.37 9.84
CA HIS A 72 4.43 -6.86 8.55
C HIS A 72 4.30 -5.35 8.50
N GLN A 73 3.15 -4.80 8.87
CA GLN A 73 2.94 -3.35 8.92
C GLN A 73 3.95 -2.65 9.84
N ALA A 74 4.11 -3.12 11.08
CA ALA A 74 4.99 -2.47 12.05
C ALA A 74 6.47 -2.56 11.62
N THR A 75 6.85 -3.68 10.99
CA THR A 75 8.15 -3.84 10.33
C THR A 75 8.29 -2.83 9.20
N TYR A 76 7.28 -2.73 8.34
CA TYR A 76 7.27 -1.84 7.18
C TYR A 76 7.35 -0.36 7.57
N GLU A 77 6.58 0.08 8.57
CA GLU A 77 6.67 1.43 9.15
C GLU A 77 8.05 1.71 9.76
N LYS A 78 8.70 0.71 10.35
CA LYS A 78 10.06 0.86 10.87
C LYS A 78 11.10 1.04 9.77
N TRP A 79 11.03 0.26 8.68
CA TRP A 79 12.00 0.34 7.59
C TRP A 79 11.91 1.64 6.81
N TYR A 80 10.68 2.10 6.57
CA TYR A 80 10.46 3.26 5.74
C TYR A 80 10.18 4.52 6.57
N GLY A 81 9.91 4.43 7.87
CA GLY A 81 9.58 5.56 8.73
C GLY A 81 8.18 6.13 8.46
N LYS A 82 7.63 6.83 9.45
CA LYS A 82 6.36 7.57 9.27
C LYS A 82 6.58 8.74 8.30
N PRO A 83 5.59 9.09 7.46
CA PRO A 83 5.71 10.21 6.52
C PRO A 83 6.12 11.54 7.18
N GLU A 84 5.70 11.76 8.43
CA GLU A 84 6.03 12.94 9.23
C GLU A 84 7.51 12.97 9.65
N GLU A 85 8.07 11.84 10.06
CA GLU A 85 9.48 11.73 10.47
C GLU A 85 10.44 11.95 9.28
N ARG A 86 10.04 11.56 8.06
CA ARG A 86 10.86 11.77 6.84
C ARG A 86 11.10 13.23 6.48
N LYS A 87 10.14 14.12 6.77
CA LYS A 87 10.29 15.55 6.46
C LYS A 87 11.46 16.15 7.23
N ASN A 88 11.72 15.67 8.44
CA ASN A 88 12.81 16.16 9.27
C ASN A 88 14.17 15.66 8.77
N HIS A 89 14.27 14.44 8.25
CA HIS A 89 15.55 13.89 7.78
C HIS A 89 16.17 14.63 6.61
N THR A 90 15.37 15.21 5.71
CA THR A 90 15.97 16.02 4.63
C THR A 90 16.47 17.36 5.14
N ALA A 91 15.76 18.00 6.07
CA ALA A 91 16.25 19.20 6.74
C ALA A 91 17.51 18.92 7.55
N GLU A 92 17.54 17.83 8.33
CA GLU A 92 18.72 17.37 9.07
C GLU A 92 19.92 17.13 8.15
N PHE A 93 19.74 16.46 7.00
CA PHE A 93 20.81 16.27 6.02
C PHE A 93 21.36 17.60 5.50
N PHE A 94 20.49 18.56 5.14
CA PHE A 94 20.92 19.89 4.69
C PHE A 94 21.61 20.67 5.81
N ILE A 95 21.15 20.56 7.06
CA ILE A 95 21.80 21.20 8.21
C ILE A 95 23.18 20.59 8.45
N VAL A 96 23.30 19.26 8.47
CA VAL A 96 24.59 18.57 8.65
C VAL A 96 25.54 18.91 7.48
N ALA A 97 25.07 18.84 6.24
CA ALA A 97 25.88 19.20 5.07
C ALA A 97 26.32 20.67 5.12
N ALA A 98 25.44 21.59 5.53
CA ALA A 98 25.76 23.01 5.69
C ALA A 98 26.78 23.23 6.82
N VAL A 99 26.61 22.60 7.97
CA VAL A 99 27.55 22.67 9.10
C VAL A 99 28.91 22.10 8.70
N CYS A 100 28.96 20.94 8.04
CA CYS A 100 30.23 20.37 7.60
C CYS A 100 30.90 21.20 6.50
N ALA A 101 30.14 21.79 5.57
CA ALA A 101 30.68 22.74 4.60
C ALA A 101 31.22 24.01 5.28
N LEU A 102 30.55 24.50 6.33
CA LEU A 102 30.98 25.67 7.07
C LEU A 102 32.26 25.39 7.89
N VAL A 103 32.31 24.25 8.59
CA VAL A 103 33.49 23.80 9.35
C VAL A 103 34.67 23.58 8.44
N ALA A 104 34.49 22.87 7.33
CA ALA A 104 35.60 22.63 6.43
C ALA A 104 36.02 23.94 5.71
N GLY A 105 35.08 24.86 5.44
CA GLY A 105 35.40 26.22 4.97
C GLY A 105 36.31 26.98 5.92
N LEU A 106 36.03 26.91 7.23
CA LEU A 106 36.85 27.49 8.29
C LEU A 106 38.24 26.83 8.38
N VAL A 107 38.29 25.50 8.48
CA VAL A 107 39.55 24.73 8.55
C VAL A 107 40.40 25.01 7.32
N GLY A 108 39.76 25.05 6.15
CA GLY A 108 40.41 25.41 4.93
C GLY A 108 40.96 26.84 4.94
N GLY A 109 40.15 27.83 5.33
CA GLY A 109 40.60 29.22 5.40
C GLY A 109 41.85 29.37 6.25
N VAL A 110 41.94 28.63 7.37
CA VAL A 110 43.12 28.55 8.22
C VAL A 110 44.31 27.90 7.51
N LEU A 111 44.11 26.78 6.80
CA LEU A 111 45.18 26.09 6.05
C LEU A 111 45.75 26.92 4.89
N VAL A 112 44.91 27.73 4.24
CA VAL A 112 45.32 28.67 3.19
C VAL A 112 46.07 29.85 3.79
N ALA A 113 45.57 30.42 4.89
CA ALA A 113 46.27 31.49 5.60
C ALA A 113 47.63 31.05 6.15
N ALA A 114 47.79 29.75 6.42
CA ALA A 114 49.04 29.14 6.87
C ALA A 114 49.95 28.66 5.71
N ASP A 115 49.59 28.91 4.45
CA ASP A 115 50.33 28.49 3.24
C ASP A 115 50.55 26.97 3.11
N VAL A 116 49.76 26.17 3.84
CA VAL A 116 49.86 24.70 3.87
C VAL A 116 49.13 24.08 2.68
N VAL A 117 48.07 24.73 2.21
CA VAL A 117 47.20 24.25 1.13
C VAL A 117 46.91 25.39 0.19
N GLN A 118 47.02 25.15 -1.13
CA GLN A 118 46.68 26.17 -2.11
C GLN A 118 45.21 26.59 -1.99
N PRO A 119 44.87 27.90 -2.08
CA PRO A 119 43.51 28.43 -1.96
C PRO A 119 42.47 27.76 -2.89
N MET A 120 42.92 27.17 -3.99
CA MET A 120 42.06 26.46 -4.94
C MET A 120 41.69 25.02 -4.53
N LEU A 121 42.42 24.34 -3.64
CA LEU A 121 42.10 22.97 -3.18
C LEU A 121 41.07 22.96 -2.04
N LEU A 122 40.89 24.10 -1.40
CA LEU A 122 39.98 24.29 -0.29
C LEU A 122 38.54 23.87 -0.60
N PRO A 123 37.89 24.42 -1.64
CA PRO A 123 36.48 24.15 -1.89
C PRO A 123 36.21 22.65 -2.08
N THR A 124 37.16 21.94 -2.68
CA THR A 124 37.07 20.50 -2.94
C THR A 124 37.08 19.69 -1.65
N ILE A 125 38.00 19.96 -0.72
CA ILE A 125 38.07 19.27 0.58
C ILE A 125 36.81 19.56 1.40
N VAL A 126 36.33 20.80 1.35
CA VAL A 126 35.14 21.24 2.05
C VAL A 126 33.88 20.54 1.58
N ILE A 127 33.66 20.56 0.27
CA ILE A 127 32.48 19.97 -0.34
C ILE A 127 32.51 18.45 -0.18
N MET A 128 33.65 17.81 -0.43
CA MET A 128 33.75 16.34 -0.40
C MET A 128 33.72 15.79 1.03
N GLY A 129 34.42 16.43 1.97
CA GLY A 129 34.41 16.05 3.38
C GLY A 129 33.03 16.26 4.03
N GLY A 130 32.36 17.37 3.71
CA GLY A 130 30.99 17.61 4.17
C GLY A 130 29.97 16.63 3.60
N PHE A 131 30.11 16.27 2.32
CA PHE A 131 29.25 15.28 1.70
C PHE A 131 29.43 13.87 2.31
N LEU A 132 30.68 13.42 2.52
CA LEU A 132 30.97 12.10 3.07
C LEU A 132 30.50 11.95 4.53
N SER A 133 30.74 12.96 5.36
CA SER A 133 30.32 12.95 6.77
C SER A 133 28.79 13.00 6.92
N ALA A 134 28.11 13.86 6.16
CA ALA A 134 26.64 13.88 6.11
C ALA A 134 26.06 12.53 5.66
N THR A 135 26.69 11.91 4.65
CA THR A 135 26.32 10.57 4.18
C THR A 135 26.50 9.52 5.28
N ALA A 136 27.66 9.48 5.93
CA ALA A 136 27.96 8.50 6.99
C ALA A 136 27.01 8.61 8.19
N VAL A 137 26.70 9.82 8.68
CA VAL A 137 25.76 10.03 9.78
C VAL A 137 24.34 9.58 9.41
N THR A 138 23.91 9.89 8.18
CA THR A 138 22.57 9.53 7.68
C THR A 138 22.42 8.01 7.58
N TYR A 139 23.41 7.32 6.98
CA TYR A 139 23.40 5.87 6.85
C TYR A 139 23.58 5.16 8.21
N GLY A 140 24.43 5.68 9.11
CA GLY A 140 24.66 5.10 10.44
C GLY A 140 23.40 5.13 11.32
N ARG A 141 22.64 6.23 11.29
CA ARG A 141 21.37 6.33 12.02
C ARG A 141 20.30 5.40 11.44
N MET A 142 20.19 5.32 10.11
CA MET A 142 19.29 4.38 9.43
C MET A 142 19.62 2.92 9.81
N PHE A 143 20.92 2.59 9.89
CA PHE A 143 21.39 1.26 10.31
C PHE A 143 21.03 0.96 11.76
N LEU A 144 21.23 1.89 12.70
CA LEU A 144 20.86 1.69 14.12
C LEU A 144 19.35 1.50 14.32
N GLN A 145 18.52 2.23 13.58
CA GLN A 145 17.06 2.05 13.62
C GLN A 145 16.64 0.65 13.17
N MET A 146 17.40 0.01 12.28
CA MET A 146 17.14 -1.34 11.78
C MET A 146 17.18 -2.43 12.86
N PHE A 147 17.94 -2.25 13.95
CA PHE A 147 18.11 -3.27 15.00
C PHE A 147 17.10 -3.20 16.16
N ARG A 148 16.28 -2.14 16.25
CA ARG A 148 15.33 -2.01 17.37
C ARG A 148 14.16 -2.98 17.24
N LYS A 149 13.89 -3.81 18.24
CA LYS A 149 12.72 -4.72 18.23
C LYS A 149 11.41 -3.91 18.15
N VAL A 150 10.44 -4.42 17.40
CA VAL A 150 9.12 -3.80 17.26
C VAL A 150 8.14 -4.61 18.08
N ASP A 151 7.63 -4.03 19.17
CA ASP A 151 6.59 -4.64 19.97
C ASP A 151 5.24 -4.39 19.31
N VAL A 152 4.65 -5.44 18.74
CA VAL A 152 3.33 -5.38 18.13
C VAL A 152 2.30 -5.66 19.21
N LYS A 153 1.45 -4.67 19.50
CA LYS A 153 0.29 -4.88 20.38
C LYS A 153 -0.64 -5.90 19.73
N ARG A 154 -0.90 -7.03 20.40
CA ARG A 154 -1.88 -8.01 19.95
C ARG A 154 -3.26 -7.35 19.87
N GLY A 155 -3.94 -7.52 18.75
CA GLY A 155 -5.32 -7.04 18.61
C GLY A 155 -6.22 -7.86 19.51
N GLN A 156 -6.86 -7.23 20.50
CA GLN A 156 -7.90 -7.89 21.30
C GLN A 156 -9.17 -8.02 20.46
N LEU A 157 -9.67 -9.25 20.32
CA LEU A 157 -11.02 -9.49 19.81
C LEU A 157 -12.03 -9.07 20.88
N THR A 158 -13.20 -8.61 20.44
CA THR A 158 -14.30 -8.29 21.35
C THR A 158 -14.93 -9.58 21.85
N ASP A 159 -15.06 -9.74 23.17
CA ASP A 159 -15.71 -10.88 23.79
C ASP A 159 -17.14 -11.09 23.25
N VAL A 160 -17.53 -12.35 23.08
CA VAL A 160 -18.91 -12.74 22.74
C VAL A 160 -19.72 -12.83 24.03
N VAL A 161 -20.79 -12.05 24.13
CA VAL A 161 -21.69 -12.10 25.30
C VAL A 161 -22.67 -13.27 25.13
N VAL A 162 -22.72 -14.15 26.12
CA VAL A 162 -23.57 -15.34 26.14
C VAL A 162 -24.37 -15.41 27.44
N ALA A 163 -25.57 -15.97 27.43
CA ALA A 163 -26.31 -16.23 28.67
C ALA A 163 -25.78 -17.50 29.35
N CYS A 164 -25.43 -17.43 30.64
CA CYS A 164 -25.03 -18.60 31.41
C CYS A 164 -26.23 -19.52 31.62
N PRO A 165 -26.14 -20.82 31.25
CA PRO A 165 -27.27 -21.75 31.38
C PRO A 165 -27.59 -22.10 32.85
N THR A 166 -26.64 -21.91 33.77
CA THR A 166 -26.81 -22.26 35.19
C THR A 166 -27.48 -21.14 35.99
N CYS A 167 -27.06 -19.88 35.81
CA CYS A 167 -27.56 -18.75 36.63
C CYS A 167 -28.27 -17.65 35.83
N GLY A 168 -28.34 -17.75 34.50
CA GLY A 168 -28.95 -16.74 33.62
C GLY A 168 -28.14 -15.45 33.44
N ALA A 169 -27.07 -15.25 34.20
CA ALA A 169 -26.25 -14.04 34.12
C ALA A 169 -25.44 -13.99 32.80
N PRO A 170 -25.13 -12.78 32.28
CA PRO A 170 -24.31 -12.63 31.08
C PRO A 170 -22.87 -13.09 31.35
N GLY A 171 -22.44 -14.10 30.61
CA GLY A 171 -21.05 -14.53 30.48
C GLY A 171 -20.38 -13.85 29.29
N ARG A 172 -19.04 -13.87 29.30
CA ARG A 172 -18.20 -13.43 28.18
C ARG A 172 -17.37 -14.63 27.74
N LEU A 173 -17.27 -14.84 26.43
CA LEU A 173 -16.41 -15.83 25.82
C LEU A 173 -15.40 -15.11 24.94
N THR A 174 -14.11 -15.31 25.21
CA THR A 174 -13.05 -14.86 24.32
C THR A 174 -13.11 -15.68 23.03
N PRO A 175 -13.20 -15.07 21.84
CA PRO A 175 -13.22 -15.84 20.60
C PRO A 175 -11.96 -16.70 20.46
N GLY A 176 -12.17 -17.99 20.19
CA GLY A 176 -11.09 -18.97 20.04
C GLY A 176 -10.81 -19.79 21.30
N ASP A 177 -11.40 -19.45 22.44
CA ASP A 177 -11.44 -20.32 23.61
C ASP A 177 -12.66 -21.25 23.51
N ALA A 178 -12.47 -22.58 23.50
CA ALA A 178 -13.62 -23.50 23.52
C ALA A 178 -14.24 -23.66 24.91
N ILE A 179 -13.61 -23.13 25.96
CA ILE A 179 -14.16 -23.13 27.30
C ILE A 179 -13.71 -21.92 28.11
N ASP A 180 -14.68 -21.27 28.75
CA ASP A 180 -14.43 -20.23 29.75
C ASP A 180 -15.26 -20.47 31.02
N THR A 181 -15.20 -19.52 31.94
CA THR A 181 -15.88 -19.53 33.24
C THR A 181 -16.89 -18.38 33.33
N CYS A 182 -18.09 -18.68 33.80
CA CYS A 182 -19.03 -17.64 34.19
C CYS A 182 -18.47 -16.86 35.39
N MET A 183 -18.35 -15.54 35.27
CA MET A 183 -17.86 -14.68 36.35
C MET A 183 -18.78 -14.65 37.58
N HIS A 184 -20.05 -15.07 37.43
CA HIS A 184 -21.05 -15.03 38.50
C HIS A 184 -21.16 -16.35 39.27
N CYS A 185 -21.31 -17.48 38.57
CA CYS A 185 -21.50 -18.79 39.21
C CYS A 185 -20.32 -19.75 39.01
N HIS A 186 -19.26 -19.33 38.32
CA HIS A 186 -18.08 -20.13 38.00
C HIS A 186 -18.34 -21.43 37.21
N ALA A 187 -19.56 -21.61 36.70
CA ALA A 187 -19.89 -22.70 35.77
C ALA A 187 -19.07 -22.58 34.48
N ALA A 188 -18.75 -23.71 33.87
CA ALA A 188 -18.17 -23.72 32.53
C ALA A 188 -19.12 -23.11 31.51
N LEU A 189 -18.57 -22.24 30.66
CA LEU A 189 -19.23 -21.72 29.48
C LEU A 189 -18.56 -22.35 28.26
N VAL A 190 -19.34 -23.10 27.50
CA VAL A 190 -18.96 -23.70 26.22
C VAL A 190 -19.78 -23.01 25.14
N PRO A 191 -19.17 -22.45 24.08
CA PRO A 191 -19.90 -21.75 23.04
C PRO A 191 -20.85 -22.71 22.30
N GLU A 192 -22.11 -22.32 22.16
CA GLU A 192 -23.04 -22.99 21.23
C GLU A 192 -22.84 -22.49 19.79
N GLN A 193 -23.55 -23.10 18.83
CA GLN A 193 -23.39 -22.81 17.40
C GLN A 193 -23.50 -21.31 17.06
N GLY A 194 -24.45 -20.59 17.66
CA GLY A 194 -24.59 -19.15 17.45
C GLY A 194 -23.39 -18.35 17.97
N ALA A 195 -22.85 -18.72 19.13
CA ALA A 195 -21.71 -18.04 19.75
C ALA A 195 -20.41 -18.37 19.00
N MET A 196 -20.26 -19.61 18.55
CA MET A 196 -19.16 -20.03 17.67
C MET A 196 -19.19 -19.24 16.35
N GLN A 197 -20.35 -19.10 15.70
CA GLN A 197 -20.46 -18.32 14.48
C GLN A 197 -20.11 -16.84 14.70
N GLN A 198 -20.59 -16.24 15.80
CA GLN A 198 -20.24 -14.86 16.17
C GLN A 198 -18.73 -14.69 16.38
N GLY A 199 -18.08 -15.66 17.03
CA GLY A 199 -16.64 -15.68 17.23
C GLY A 199 -15.85 -15.83 15.93
N LEU A 200 -16.26 -16.73 15.03
CA LEU A 200 -15.67 -16.91 13.70
C LEU A 200 -15.80 -15.63 12.87
N ASP A 201 -16.98 -15.02 12.84
CA ASP A 201 -17.20 -13.77 12.12
C ASP A 201 -16.37 -12.61 12.70
N ALA A 202 -16.20 -12.57 14.03
CA ALA A 202 -15.36 -11.57 14.70
C ALA A 202 -13.87 -11.73 14.34
N ALA A 203 -13.37 -12.97 14.33
CA ALA A 203 -12.00 -13.30 13.92
C ALA A 203 -11.76 -12.95 12.44
N ALA A 204 -12.66 -13.36 11.55
CA ALA A 204 -12.60 -13.04 10.13
C ALA A 204 -12.61 -11.52 9.87
N ARG A 205 -13.45 -10.75 10.59
CA ARG A 205 -13.46 -9.27 10.54
C ARG A 205 -12.16 -8.67 11.06
N ALA A 206 -11.56 -9.23 12.11
CA ALA A 206 -10.27 -8.76 12.62
C ALA A 206 -9.14 -9.00 11.62
N ARG A 207 -9.07 -10.20 11.03
CA ARG A 207 -8.16 -10.53 9.94
C ARG A 207 -8.29 -9.56 8.77
N ARG A 208 -9.52 -9.33 8.27
CA ARG A 208 -9.79 -8.40 7.17
C ARG A 208 -9.38 -6.97 7.50
N ARG A 209 -9.71 -6.48 8.70
CA ARG A 209 -9.28 -5.13 9.15
C ARG A 209 -7.77 -4.99 9.20
N ALA A 210 -7.06 -5.99 9.73
CA ALA A 210 -5.60 -6.00 9.79
C ALA A 210 -4.97 -6.00 8.39
N ALA A 211 -5.50 -6.81 7.47
CA ALA A 211 -5.06 -6.84 6.07
C ALA A 211 -5.27 -5.47 5.37
N ILE A 212 -6.47 -4.89 5.46
CA ILE A 212 -6.77 -3.56 4.89
C ILE A 212 -5.83 -2.50 5.48
N HIS A 213 -5.61 -2.52 6.79
CA HIS A 213 -4.73 -1.57 7.45
C HIS A 213 -3.28 -1.71 6.92
N HIS A 214 -2.78 -2.95 6.83
CA HIS A 214 -1.48 -3.24 6.24
C HIS A 214 -1.35 -2.71 4.80
N TYR A 215 -2.32 -2.99 3.91
CA TYR A 215 -2.29 -2.50 2.53
C TYR A 215 -2.32 -0.97 2.45
N ARG A 216 -3.13 -0.32 3.30
CA ARG A 216 -3.18 1.15 3.37
C ARG A 216 -1.84 1.73 3.78
N THR A 217 -1.20 1.17 4.80
CA THR A 217 0.14 1.59 5.23
C THR A 217 1.16 1.41 4.09
N GLU A 218 1.13 0.30 3.37
CA GLU A 218 2.02 0.08 2.22
C GLU A 218 1.82 1.12 1.12
N ILE A 219 0.55 1.42 0.79
CA ILE A 219 0.19 2.43 -0.22
C ILE A 219 0.66 3.81 0.21
N GLU A 220 0.36 4.23 1.44
CA GLU A 220 0.74 5.56 1.95
C GLU A 220 2.27 5.75 1.99
N THR A 221 2.98 4.71 2.43
CA THR A 221 4.44 4.72 2.52
C THR A 221 5.06 4.81 1.12
N HIS A 222 4.64 4.00 0.16
CA HIS A 222 5.14 4.08 -1.21
C HIS A 222 4.74 5.40 -1.88
N ALA A 223 3.52 5.88 -1.61
CA ALA A 223 3.07 7.15 -2.13
C ALA A 223 3.89 8.33 -1.62
N SER A 224 4.36 8.27 -0.37
CA SER A 224 5.28 9.28 0.18
C SER A 224 6.71 9.12 -0.35
N LEU A 225 7.18 7.91 -0.63
CA LEU A 225 8.48 7.67 -1.28
C LEU A 225 8.50 8.23 -2.72
N TYR A 226 7.46 7.93 -3.50
CA TYR A 226 7.40 8.29 -4.92
C TYR A 226 6.77 9.66 -5.18
N GLY A 227 5.90 10.13 -4.28
CA GLY A 227 5.22 11.43 -4.37
C GLY A 227 6.13 12.63 -4.13
N GLY A 228 7.29 12.42 -3.50
CA GLY A 228 8.34 13.45 -3.29
C GLY A 228 8.99 14.00 -4.57
N GLY A 229 8.56 13.52 -5.74
CA GLY A 229 8.70 14.23 -7.00
C GLY A 229 9.95 13.86 -7.78
N SER A 230 9.72 13.44 -9.02
CA SER A 230 10.69 13.49 -10.12
C SER A 230 11.44 14.83 -10.24
N GLY A 231 10.92 15.92 -9.65
CA GLY A 231 11.62 17.19 -9.50
C GLY A 231 12.96 17.11 -8.76
N ARG A 232 13.10 16.22 -7.75
CA ARG A 232 14.39 16.01 -7.05
C ARG A 232 15.45 15.40 -7.97
N HIS A 233 15.05 14.43 -8.80
CA HIS A 233 15.97 13.81 -9.76
C HIS A 233 16.21 14.68 -10.99
N ILE A 234 15.21 15.43 -11.48
CA ILE A 234 15.39 16.38 -12.59
C ILE A 234 16.35 17.49 -12.18
N ALA A 235 16.23 18.02 -10.96
CA ALA A 235 17.20 18.96 -10.42
C ALA A 235 18.61 18.35 -10.44
N PHE A 236 18.82 17.13 -9.95
CA PHE A 236 20.14 16.47 -10.00
C PHE A 236 20.64 16.18 -11.43
N VAL A 237 19.80 15.63 -12.29
CA VAL A 237 20.15 15.25 -13.67
C VAL A 237 20.42 16.47 -14.55
N VAL A 238 19.85 17.63 -14.23
CA VAL A 238 20.11 18.88 -14.97
C VAL A 238 21.23 19.67 -14.29
N LEU A 239 21.19 19.89 -12.97
CA LEU A 239 22.18 20.71 -12.25
C LEU A 239 23.56 20.04 -12.20
N VAL A 240 23.68 18.72 -12.06
CA VAL A 240 25.01 18.10 -11.94
C VAL A 240 25.79 18.17 -13.25
N PRO A 241 25.25 17.77 -14.42
CA PRO A 241 25.96 17.95 -15.69
C PRO A 241 26.16 19.42 -16.04
N PHE A 242 25.20 20.30 -15.71
CA PHE A 242 25.35 21.73 -15.92
C PHE A 242 26.49 22.31 -15.06
N ALA A 243 26.51 21.97 -13.77
CA ALA A 243 27.59 22.37 -12.87
C ALA A 243 28.95 21.85 -13.37
N LEU A 244 29.06 20.59 -13.79
CA LEU A 244 30.28 20.02 -14.36
C LEU A 244 30.71 20.68 -15.66
N MET A 245 29.76 20.93 -16.57
CA MET A 245 30.00 21.62 -17.84
C MET A 245 30.45 23.07 -17.67
N PHE A 246 30.07 23.74 -16.58
CA PHE A 246 30.55 25.09 -16.29
C PHE A 246 31.83 25.08 -15.47
N THR A 247 31.93 24.23 -14.45
CA THR A 247 33.09 24.20 -13.54
C THR A 247 34.36 23.70 -14.22
N VAL A 248 34.31 22.59 -14.96
CA VAL A 248 35.52 22.00 -15.56
C VAL A 248 36.17 22.92 -16.60
N PRO A 249 35.43 23.50 -17.57
CA PRO A 249 36.01 24.44 -18.52
C PRO A 249 36.42 25.77 -17.87
N SER A 250 35.68 26.25 -16.88
CA SER A 250 36.07 27.46 -16.14
C SER A 250 37.40 27.26 -15.41
N ILE A 251 37.61 26.09 -14.79
CA ILE A 251 38.89 25.72 -14.17
C ILE A 251 40.00 25.68 -15.22
N GLY A 252 39.76 25.03 -16.37
CA GLY A 252 40.74 24.95 -17.46
C GLY A 252 41.14 26.32 -18.03
N ILE A 253 40.16 27.19 -18.30
CA ILE A 253 40.38 28.56 -18.80
C ILE A 253 41.16 29.38 -17.76
N THR A 254 40.81 29.26 -16.47
CA THR A 254 41.49 29.96 -15.38
C THR A 254 42.94 29.48 -15.24
N PHE A 255 43.18 28.16 -15.33
CA PHE A 255 44.52 27.58 -15.27
C PHE A 255 45.38 27.99 -16.48
N GLU A 256 44.82 28.00 -17.69
CA GLU A 256 45.51 28.46 -18.89
C GLU A 256 45.87 29.95 -18.80
N GLN A 257 44.97 30.80 -18.28
CA GLN A 257 45.26 32.21 -18.03
C GLN A 257 46.40 32.39 -17.02
N LEU A 258 46.38 31.64 -15.91
CA LEU A 258 47.39 31.73 -14.86
C LEU A 258 48.78 31.25 -15.32
N THR A 259 48.83 30.23 -16.17
CA THR A 259 50.10 29.60 -16.58
C THR A 259 50.71 30.20 -17.85
N SER A 260 49.90 30.70 -18.78
CA SER A 260 50.38 31.09 -20.11
C SER A 260 50.44 32.59 -20.36
N GLY A 261 49.81 33.42 -19.52
CA GLY A 261 49.77 34.89 -19.68
C GLY A 261 49.06 35.37 -20.96
N LYS A 262 48.38 34.48 -21.69
CA LYS A 262 47.73 34.79 -22.98
C LYS A 262 46.37 35.46 -22.76
N PRO A 263 45.95 36.36 -23.67
CA PRO A 263 44.62 36.96 -23.62
C PRO A 263 43.54 35.88 -23.80
N LEU A 264 42.38 36.12 -23.16
CA LEU A 264 41.27 35.18 -23.12
C LEU A 264 40.79 34.84 -24.54
N ARG A 265 40.74 33.55 -24.88
CA ARG A 265 40.17 33.09 -26.15
C ARG A 265 38.65 33.09 -26.04
N VAL A 266 37.97 33.84 -26.91
CA VAL A 266 36.50 33.97 -26.90
C VAL A 266 35.81 32.72 -27.53
N ALA A 267 36.48 32.03 -28.44
CA ALA A 267 35.90 30.89 -29.16
C ALA A 267 35.45 29.71 -28.26
N PRO A 268 36.21 29.28 -27.22
CA PRO A 268 35.75 28.26 -26.27
C PRO A 268 34.49 28.65 -25.50
N LEU A 269 34.34 29.94 -25.13
CA LEU A 269 33.15 30.45 -24.46
C LEU A 269 31.93 30.39 -25.40
N LEU A 270 32.09 30.82 -26.66
CA LEU A 270 31.02 30.73 -27.65
C LEU A 270 30.58 29.29 -27.92
N LEU A 271 31.54 28.36 -28.01
CA LEU A 271 31.24 26.92 -28.16
C LEU A 271 30.46 26.39 -26.96
N MET A 272 30.88 26.75 -25.73
CA MET A 272 30.17 26.38 -24.51
C MET A 272 28.72 26.90 -24.51
N PHE A 273 28.50 28.16 -24.86
CA PHE A 273 27.16 28.73 -24.97
C PHE A 273 26.32 28.05 -26.07
N ALA A 274 26.92 27.71 -27.21
CA ALA A 274 26.22 27.00 -28.29
C ALA A 274 25.76 25.59 -27.85
N VAL A 275 26.63 24.83 -27.15
CA VAL A 275 26.26 23.52 -26.60
C VAL A 275 25.16 23.68 -25.54
N CYS A 276 25.26 24.66 -24.65
CA CYS A 276 24.23 24.93 -23.66
C CYS A 276 22.89 25.30 -24.32
N GLY A 277 22.89 26.17 -25.32
CA GLY A 277 21.69 26.56 -26.07
C GLY A 277 21.04 25.36 -26.76
N THR A 278 21.85 24.47 -27.34
CA THR A 278 21.36 23.22 -27.97
C THR A 278 20.72 22.30 -26.94
N LEU A 279 21.35 22.10 -25.77
CA LEU A 279 20.79 21.30 -24.68
C LEU A 279 19.47 21.89 -24.16
N TRP A 280 19.40 23.20 -23.98
CA TRP A 280 18.16 23.90 -23.60
C TRP A 280 17.06 23.74 -24.64
N GLY A 281 17.39 23.85 -25.94
CA GLY A 281 16.45 23.59 -27.03
C GLY A 281 15.89 22.17 -27.01
N ILE A 282 16.73 21.16 -26.78
CA ILE A 282 16.30 19.76 -26.62
C ILE A 282 15.38 19.61 -25.40
N ILE A 283 15.74 20.18 -24.25
CA ILE A 283 14.92 20.14 -23.03
C ILE A 283 13.55 20.80 -23.29
N ALA A 284 13.52 21.98 -23.89
CA ALA A 284 12.29 22.71 -24.22
C ALA A 284 11.40 21.90 -25.17
N MET A 285 11.98 21.29 -26.22
CA MET A 285 11.25 20.40 -27.13
C MET A 285 10.67 19.19 -26.40
N LEU A 286 11.43 18.53 -25.52
CA LEU A 286 10.95 17.40 -24.73
C LEU A 286 9.82 17.80 -23.77
N LEU A 287 9.92 18.97 -23.13
CA LEU A 287 8.87 19.51 -22.27
C LEU A 287 7.61 19.85 -23.07
N TRP A 288 7.76 20.44 -24.26
CA TRP A 288 6.65 20.73 -25.17
C TRP A 288 5.95 19.46 -25.65
N LEU A 289 6.70 18.44 -26.08
CA LEU A 289 6.13 17.13 -26.45
C LEU A 289 5.38 16.48 -25.28
N ARG A 290 5.93 16.55 -24.07
CA ARG A 290 5.26 16.08 -22.84
C ARG A 290 3.97 16.85 -22.57
N TRP A 291 4.01 18.17 -22.67
CA TRP A 291 2.84 19.03 -22.48
C TRP A 291 1.75 18.74 -23.51
N SER A 292 2.09 18.67 -24.80
CA SER A 292 1.15 18.34 -25.88
C SER A 292 0.47 16.98 -25.67
N ARG A 293 1.25 15.94 -25.30
CA ARG A 293 0.70 14.63 -24.96
C ARG A 293 -0.25 14.68 -23.76
N ARG A 294 0.10 15.40 -22.70
CA ARG A 294 -0.78 15.60 -21.54
C ARG A 294 -2.10 16.25 -21.92
N GLN A 295 -2.07 17.24 -22.81
CA GLN A 295 -3.30 17.88 -23.30
C GLN A 295 -4.15 16.94 -24.14
N ALA A 296 -3.54 16.13 -25.01
CA ALA A 296 -4.25 15.11 -25.79
C ALA A 296 -4.97 14.09 -24.88
N ILE A 297 -4.29 13.61 -23.84
CA ILE A 297 -4.88 12.69 -22.84
C ILE A 297 -6.03 13.36 -22.09
N ARG A 298 -5.85 14.61 -21.64
CA ARG A 298 -6.92 15.37 -20.97
C ARG A 298 -8.15 15.53 -21.87
N ARG A 299 -7.97 15.81 -23.16
CA ARG A 299 -9.07 15.88 -24.13
C ARG A 299 -9.77 14.54 -24.29
N GLY A 300 -9.03 13.43 -24.31
CA GLY A 300 -9.62 12.08 -24.36
C GLY A 300 -10.43 11.71 -23.11
N LEU A 301 -10.03 12.20 -21.93
CA LEU A 301 -10.75 11.96 -20.67
C LEU A 301 -11.89 12.94 -20.40
N ALA A 302 -11.90 14.12 -21.04
CA ALA A 302 -12.90 15.16 -20.79
C ALA A 302 -14.37 14.71 -21.03
N PRO A 303 -14.70 13.93 -22.09
CA PRO A 303 -16.06 13.41 -22.27
C PRO A 303 -16.52 12.53 -21.12
N LEU A 304 -15.65 11.63 -20.63
CA LEU A 304 -15.96 10.78 -19.48
C LEU A 304 -16.11 11.61 -18.20
N GLN A 305 -15.25 12.62 -18.02
CA GLN A 305 -15.36 13.54 -16.90
C GLN A 305 -16.73 14.23 -16.87
N GLN A 306 -17.20 14.74 -18.02
CA GLN A 306 -18.49 15.39 -18.13
C GLN A 306 -19.64 14.40 -17.89
N GLN A 307 -19.59 13.22 -18.53
CA GLN A 307 -20.63 12.20 -18.45
C GLN A 307 -20.84 11.67 -17.02
N PHE A 308 -19.76 11.41 -16.28
CA PHE A 308 -19.83 10.84 -14.93
C PHE A 308 -19.65 11.88 -13.81
N GLN A 309 -19.70 13.18 -14.15
CA GLN A 309 -19.39 14.29 -13.23
C GLN A 309 -18.08 14.06 -12.45
N GLY A 310 -17.11 13.47 -13.15
CA GLY A 310 -15.87 12.99 -12.58
C GLY A 310 -14.89 14.12 -12.23
N ARG A 311 -13.86 13.76 -11.48
CA ARG A 311 -12.74 14.66 -11.16
C ARG A 311 -11.46 14.09 -11.76
N LEU A 312 -10.79 14.92 -12.56
CA LEU A 312 -9.44 14.60 -13.03
C LEU A 312 -8.42 14.79 -11.91
N GLY A 313 -7.49 13.86 -11.81
CA GLY A 313 -6.36 13.89 -10.88
C GLY A 313 -5.05 13.60 -11.59
N HIS A 314 -3.94 13.95 -10.95
CA HIS A 314 -2.59 13.70 -11.49
C HIS A 314 -1.63 13.23 -10.39
N GLY A 315 -0.69 12.38 -10.78
CA GLY A 315 0.43 11.97 -9.94
C GLY A 315 0.10 10.90 -8.88
N THR A 316 1.13 10.52 -8.12
CA THR A 316 1.07 9.36 -7.22
C THR A 316 0.16 9.64 -6.03
N ARG A 317 0.18 10.88 -5.51
CA ARG A 317 -0.58 11.21 -4.31
C ARG A 317 -2.09 11.14 -4.56
N ALA A 318 -2.58 11.64 -5.69
CA ALA A 318 -4.00 11.54 -6.03
C ALA A 318 -4.49 10.10 -6.19
N LEU A 319 -3.64 9.20 -6.73
CA LEU A 319 -3.94 7.77 -6.81
C LEU A 319 -3.97 7.15 -5.41
N ALA A 320 -2.94 7.41 -4.60
CA ALA A 320 -2.85 6.90 -3.25
C ALA A 320 -4.02 7.37 -2.38
N ASP A 321 -4.38 8.65 -2.41
CA ASP A 321 -5.51 9.20 -1.65
C ASP A 321 -6.82 8.49 -2.04
N TRP A 322 -7.03 8.21 -3.33
CA TRP A 322 -8.21 7.45 -3.77
C TRP A 322 -8.16 5.98 -3.33
N LEU A 323 -7.00 5.31 -3.46
CA LEU A 323 -6.83 3.92 -3.03
C LEU A 323 -7.03 3.77 -1.52
N LEU A 324 -6.49 4.68 -0.72
CA LEU A 324 -6.67 4.69 0.73
C LEU A 324 -8.14 4.84 1.12
N ALA A 325 -8.87 5.71 0.41
CA ALA A 325 -10.28 5.96 0.65
C ALA A 325 -11.18 4.79 0.23
N HIS A 326 -10.90 4.13 -0.91
CA HIS A 326 -11.88 3.24 -1.55
C HIS A 326 -11.40 1.82 -1.83
N TRP A 327 -10.09 1.54 -1.91
CA TRP A 327 -9.56 0.24 -2.32
C TRP A 327 -9.13 -0.60 -1.11
N ALA A 328 -9.98 -1.55 -0.72
CA ALA A 328 -9.82 -2.36 0.49
C ALA A 328 -9.09 -3.70 0.27
N GLY A 329 -8.00 -3.70 -0.51
CA GLY A 329 -7.24 -4.93 -0.76
C GLY A 329 -5.89 -4.66 -1.42
N PRO A 330 -5.18 -5.72 -1.84
CA PRO A 330 -3.82 -5.59 -2.33
C PRO A 330 -3.76 -4.74 -3.61
N PHE A 331 -2.69 -3.96 -3.72
CA PHE A 331 -2.40 -3.15 -4.89
C PHE A 331 -0.93 -3.32 -5.29
N PRO A 332 -0.62 -3.57 -6.58
CA PRO A 332 0.76 -3.75 -7.02
C PRO A 332 1.54 -2.43 -6.84
N LEU A 333 2.43 -2.38 -5.86
CA LEU A 333 3.09 -1.17 -5.40
C LEU A 333 3.99 -0.51 -6.46
N GLN A 334 4.50 -1.29 -7.44
CA GLN A 334 5.22 -0.72 -8.59
C GLN A 334 4.33 0.24 -9.39
N ARG A 335 3.01 0.08 -9.32
CA ARG A 335 2.06 0.99 -9.97
C ARG A 335 2.01 2.36 -9.28
N LEU A 336 2.38 2.48 -8.01
CA LEU A 336 2.46 3.78 -7.32
C LEU A 336 3.62 4.65 -7.80
N TYR A 337 4.60 4.07 -8.51
CA TYR A 337 5.63 4.86 -9.18
C TYR A 337 5.04 5.53 -10.43
N THR A 338 4.52 6.73 -10.25
CA THR A 338 3.81 7.43 -11.32
C THR A 338 4.68 8.55 -11.87
N GLY A 339 5.13 8.36 -13.11
CA GLY A 339 5.89 9.39 -13.81
C GLY A 339 5.04 10.62 -14.12
N VAL A 340 5.66 11.61 -14.76
CA VAL A 340 5.04 12.88 -15.15
C VAL A 340 3.82 12.76 -16.08
N ASN A 341 3.58 11.60 -16.70
CA ASN A 341 2.48 11.37 -17.63
C ASN A 341 1.33 10.55 -17.03
N HIS A 342 1.19 10.53 -15.71
CA HIS A 342 0.12 9.81 -15.03
C HIS A 342 -1.14 10.66 -14.89
N HIS A 343 -2.26 10.12 -15.38
CA HIS A 343 -3.57 10.75 -15.38
C HIS A 343 -4.58 9.85 -14.71
N LEU A 344 -5.42 10.46 -13.88
CA LEU A 344 -6.48 9.78 -13.17
C LEU A 344 -7.81 10.43 -13.53
N LEU A 345 -8.84 9.61 -13.69
CA LEU A 345 -10.23 10.05 -13.70
C LEU A 345 -11.01 9.24 -12.67
N ARG A 346 -11.58 9.90 -11.66
CA ARG A 346 -12.50 9.27 -10.71
C ARG A 346 -13.91 9.77 -10.93
N GLY A 347 -14.90 8.92 -10.71
CA GLY A 347 -16.32 9.26 -10.84
C GLY A 347 -17.22 8.18 -10.24
N LYS A 348 -18.53 8.32 -10.45
CA LYS A 348 -19.54 7.34 -10.01
C LYS A 348 -20.31 6.80 -11.19
N ALA A 349 -20.54 5.49 -11.22
CA ALA A 349 -21.37 4.83 -12.22
C ALA A 349 -22.22 3.73 -11.56
N GLY A 350 -23.55 3.82 -11.73
CA GLY A 350 -24.47 2.82 -11.16
C GLY A 350 -24.39 2.65 -9.64
N GLY A 351 -24.03 3.71 -8.91
CA GLY A 351 -23.86 3.68 -7.45
C GLY A 351 -22.47 3.23 -6.97
N PHE A 352 -21.59 2.79 -7.88
CA PHE A 352 -20.21 2.43 -7.56
C PHE A 352 -19.28 3.60 -7.85
N GLU A 353 -18.29 3.82 -6.98
CA GLU A 353 -17.12 4.63 -7.31
C GLU A 353 -16.32 3.92 -8.40
N PHE A 354 -15.56 4.66 -9.19
CA PHE A 354 -14.55 4.08 -10.08
C PHE A 354 -13.33 5.00 -10.22
N LEU A 355 -12.21 4.40 -10.61
CA LEU A 355 -11.00 5.10 -10.99
C LEU A 355 -10.47 4.54 -12.32
N ILE A 356 -10.22 5.42 -13.27
CA ILE A 356 -9.37 5.13 -14.43
C ILE A 356 -7.98 5.65 -14.09
N ASP A 357 -7.02 4.72 -14.02
CA ASP A 357 -5.59 4.98 -13.90
C ASP A 357 -4.93 4.82 -15.27
N PHE A 358 -4.46 5.93 -15.85
CA PHE A 358 -3.84 5.98 -17.15
C PHE A 358 -2.38 6.46 -17.08
N HIS A 359 -1.46 5.57 -17.48
CA HIS A 359 -0.04 5.84 -17.57
C HIS A 359 0.53 5.31 -18.91
N PRO A 360 0.61 6.15 -19.96
CA PRO A 360 1.03 5.72 -21.30
C PRO A 360 2.54 5.66 -21.50
N ALA A 361 3.34 6.12 -20.53
CA ALA A 361 4.78 6.17 -20.68
C ALA A 361 5.43 4.81 -20.42
N LYS A 362 6.32 4.39 -21.31
CA LYS A 362 7.24 3.28 -21.09
C LYS A 362 8.56 3.92 -20.63
N ALA A 363 8.93 3.71 -19.39
CA ALA A 363 10.25 4.03 -18.87
C ALA A 363 10.80 2.78 -18.18
N GLU A 364 12.12 2.70 -18.03
CA GLU A 364 12.77 1.67 -17.23
C GLU A 364 12.12 1.67 -15.83
N HIS A 365 11.58 0.53 -15.41
CA HIS A 365 10.82 0.34 -14.16
C HIS A 365 9.40 0.95 -14.09
N MET A 366 8.89 1.60 -15.14
CA MET A 366 7.50 2.07 -15.19
C MET A 366 6.61 1.11 -16.00
N VAL A 367 5.49 0.70 -15.41
CA VAL A 367 4.49 -0.13 -16.09
C VAL A 367 3.54 0.77 -16.87
N THR A 368 3.60 0.70 -18.19
CA THR A 368 2.59 1.30 -19.07
C THR A 368 1.25 0.63 -18.82
N ARG A 369 0.21 1.41 -18.50
CA ARG A 369 -1.11 0.85 -18.15
C ARG A 369 -2.26 1.81 -18.42
N ALA A 370 -3.42 1.22 -18.62
CA ALA A 370 -4.71 1.85 -18.51
C ALA A 370 -5.59 0.87 -17.73
N THR A 371 -5.93 1.19 -16.48
CA THR A 371 -6.67 0.29 -15.61
C THR A 371 -7.91 1.00 -15.10
N LEU A 372 -9.07 0.40 -15.31
CA LEU A 372 -10.30 0.75 -14.62
C LEU A 372 -10.40 -0.06 -13.33
N MET A 373 -10.67 0.59 -12.21
CA MET A 373 -10.85 -0.02 -10.89
C MET A 373 -12.22 0.36 -10.34
N ILE A 374 -12.99 -0.62 -9.89
CA ILE A 374 -14.31 -0.44 -9.28
C ILE A 374 -14.28 -1.13 -7.91
N PRO A 375 -14.19 -0.36 -6.81
CA PRO A 375 -14.19 -0.90 -5.46
C PRO A 375 -15.56 -1.46 -5.12
N ALA A 376 -15.59 -2.73 -4.72
CA ALA A 376 -16.82 -3.43 -4.39
C ALA A 376 -16.55 -4.60 -3.44
N GLU A 377 -17.48 -4.86 -2.53
CA GLU A 377 -17.52 -6.09 -1.76
C GLU A 377 -18.20 -7.17 -2.60
N ILE A 378 -17.43 -8.16 -3.07
CA ILE A 378 -17.93 -9.25 -3.91
C ILE A 378 -17.98 -10.53 -3.07
N PRO A 379 -19.16 -11.15 -2.88
CA PRO A 379 -19.30 -12.35 -2.06
C PRO A 379 -18.52 -13.53 -2.63
N GLY A 380 -17.96 -14.37 -1.76
CA GLY A 380 -17.21 -15.57 -2.15
C GLY A 380 -15.78 -15.33 -2.63
N VAL A 381 -15.32 -14.07 -2.70
CA VAL A 381 -13.93 -13.75 -3.04
C VAL A 381 -13.10 -13.71 -1.77
N SER A 382 -12.32 -14.76 -1.54
CA SER A 382 -11.39 -14.84 -0.42
C SER A 382 -10.19 -13.91 -0.59
N PRO A 383 -9.60 -13.38 0.50
CA PRO A 383 -8.32 -12.67 0.45
C PRO A 383 -7.25 -13.61 -0.11
N MET A 384 -6.79 -13.31 -1.32
CA MET A 384 -5.70 -14.04 -1.97
C MET A 384 -4.46 -13.15 -2.01
N SER A 385 -3.28 -13.75 -1.77
CA SER A 385 -2.02 -13.04 -1.96
C SER A 385 -1.85 -12.60 -3.42
N VAL A 386 -1.09 -11.52 -3.64
CA VAL A 386 -0.79 -11.00 -4.99
C VAL A 386 -0.14 -12.07 -5.87
N GLU A 387 0.72 -12.89 -5.29
CA GLU A 387 1.39 -14.01 -5.97
C GLU A 387 0.37 -15.06 -6.41
N HIS A 388 -0.56 -15.44 -5.55
CA HIS A 388 -1.60 -16.41 -5.88
C HIS A 388 -2.55 -15.87 -6.96
N GLN A 389 -2.88 -14.56 -6.92
CA GLN A 389 -3.63 -13.90 -7.98
C GLN A 389 -2.89 -13.90 -9.32
N ALA A 390 -1.56 -13.72 -9.32
CA ALA A 390 -0.75 -13.78 -10.52
C ALA A 390 -0.71 -15.20 -11.11
N THR A 391 -0.62 -16.23 -10.27
CA THR A 391 -0.71 -17.64 -10.69
C THR A 391 -2.09 -17.95 -11.30
N LEU A 392 -3.18 -17.52 -10.66
CA LEU A 392 -4.52 -17.70 -11.20
C LEU A 392 -4.76 -16.90 -12.49
N ALA A 393 -4.10 -15.74 -12.63
CA ALA A 393 -4.08 -14.96 -13.88
C ALA A 393 -3.50 -15.79 -15.02
N ALA A 394 -2.35 -16.42 -14.78
CA ALA A 394 -1.68 -17.26 -15.77
C ALA A 394 -2.52 -18.48 -16.17
N LEU A 395 -3.36 -18.99 -15.26
CA LEU A 395 -4.27 -20.11 -15.50
C LEU A 395 -5.62 -19.70 -16.12
N GLY A 396 -5.90 -18.41 -16.26
CA GLY A 396 -7.15 -17.89 -16.83
C GLY A 396 -8.40 -18.03 -15.94
N THR A 397 -8.28 -18.65 -14.75
CA THR A 397 -9.36 -18.99 -13.82
C THR A 397 -9.59 -17.91 -12.76
N GLN A 398 -9.87 -16.67 -13.18
CA GLN A 398 -9.94 -15.53 -12.25
C GLN A 398 -11.35 -15.11 -11.85
N LEU A 399 -12.38 -15.64 -12.50
CA LEU A 399 -13.76 -15.31 -12.16
C LEU A 399 -14.34 -16.42 -11.30
N PRO A 400 -15.08 -16.08 -10.21
CA PRO A 400 -15.89 -17.05 -9.50
C PRO A 400 -16.76 -17.81 -10.50
N ALA A 401 -17.04 -19.09 -10.27
CA ALA A 401 -17.96 -19.87 -11.10
C ALA A 401 -19.30 -19.11 -11.23
N GLY A 402 -19.46 -18.44 -12.36
CA GLY A 402 -20.54 -17.49 -12.60
C GLY A 402 -21.64 -18.09 -13.44
N ASN A 403 -22.82 -17.49 -13.37
CA ASN A 403 -23.88 -17.75 -14.35
C ASN A 403 -23.43 -17.37 -15.78
N SER A 404 -24.21 -17.78 -16.77
CA SER A 404 -23.93 -17.47 -18.19
C SER A 404 -23.73 -15.98 -18.45
N THR A 405 -24.44 -15.11 -17.73
CA THR A 405 -24.32 -13.64 -17.84
C THR A 405 -22.94 -13.13 -17.42
N VAL A 406 -22.38 -13.60 -16.30
CA VAL A 406 -21.02 -13.23 -15.84
C VAL A 406 -19.99 -13.61 -16.91
N ASN A 407 -20.10 -14.82 -17.47
CA ASN A 407 -19.18 -15.29 -18.51
C ASN A 407 -19.28 -14.47 -19.80
N GLN A 408 -20.50 -14.11 -20.24
CA GLN A 408 -20.71 -13.27 -21.42
C GLN A 408 -20.14 -11.86 -21.26
N LEU A 409 -20.41 -11.21 -20.11
CA LEU A 409 -19.89 -9.88 -19.82
C LEU A 409 -18.35 -9.87 -19.76
N ALA A 410 -17.78 -10.86 -19.08
CA ALA A 410 -16.34 -11.02 -18.97
C ALA A 410 -15.67 -11.28 -20.32
N LEU A 411 -16.23 -12.19 -21.12
CA LEU A 411 -15.73 -12.50 -22.47
C LEU A 411 -15.80 -11.27 -23.37
N GLY A 412 -16.90 -10.50 -23.32
CA GLY A 412 -17.07 -9.27 -24.08
C GLY A 412 -16.04 -8.19 -23.72
N LEU A 413 -15.66 -8.08 -22.44
CA LEU A 413 -14.59 -7.19 -21.98
C LEU A 413 -13.20 -7.69 -22.41
N ARG A 414 -12.94 -9.00 -22.36
CA ARG A 414 -11.69 -9.59 -22.85
C ARG A 414 -11.51 -9.40 -24.35
N HIS A 415 -12.57 -9.59 -25.15
CA HIS A 415 -12.56 -9.29 -26.58
C HIS A 415 -12.33 -7.79 -26.89
N ALA A 416 -12.71 -6.91 -25.97
CA ALA A 416 -12.41 -5.48 -26.07
C ALA A 416 -10.96 -5.13 -25.66
N GLY A 417 -10.13 -6.13 -25.32
CA GLY A 417 -8.73 -5.96 -24.97
C GLY A 417 -8.46 -5.68 -23.50
N PHE A 418 -9.29 -6.19 -22.59
CA PHE A 418 -9.13 -6.02 -21.13
C PHE A 418 -8.83 -7.34 -20.41
N ASP A 419 -7.78 -7.33 -19.59
CA ASP A 419 -7.50 -8.32 -18.55
C ASP A 419 -8.31 -8.00 -17.28
N LEU A 420 -9.14 -8.94 -16.84
CA LEU A 420 -10.08 -8.74 -15.73
C LEU A 420 -9.60 -9.47 -14.48
N ARG A 421 -9.50 -8.75 -13.37
CA ARG A 421 -9.13 -9.32 -12.06
C ARG A 421 -10.17 -8.96 -11.02
N VAL A 422 -10.69 -9.96 -10.34
CA VAL A 422 -11.58 -9.82 -9.19
C VAL A 422 -10.77 -10.09 -7.92
N SER A 423 -10.90 -9.21 -6.94
CA SER A 423 -10.27 -9.35 -5.63
C SER A 423 -11.23 -8.92 -4.53
N GLU A 424 -10.83 -9.07 -3.27
CA GLU A 424 -11.59 -8.59 -2.11
C GLU A 424 -11.83 -7.08 -2.11
N ALA A 425 -11.02 -6.32 -2.88
CA ALA A 425 -11.17 -4.88 -3.02
C ALA A 425 -12.21 -4.49 -4.07
N GLY A 426 -12.53 -5.40 -5.01
CA GLY A 426 -13.45 -5.15 -6.11
C GLY A 426 -12.96 -5.72 -7.45
N LEU A 427 -13.37 -5.06 -8.53
CA LEU A 427 -13.01 -5.44 -9.90
C LEU A 427 -11.96 -4.47 -10.47
N SER A 428 -10.97 -5.02 -11.17
CA SER A 428 -10.07 -4.23 -12.02
C SER A 428 -10.04 -4.77 -13.44
N ALA A 429 -10.07 -3.86 -14.42
CA ALA A 429 -9.98 -4.17 -15.84
C ALA A 429 -8.77 -3.41 -16.41
N SER A 430 -7.71 -4.11 -16.79
CA SER A 430 -6.48 -3.53 -17.33
C SER A 430 -6.42 -3.74 -18.84
N ALA A 431 -6.20 -2.67 -19.60
CA ALA A 431 -5.96 -2.78 -21.04
C ALA A 431 -4.73 -3.66 -21.32
N ASP A 432 -4.87 -4.58 -22.26
CA ASP A 432 -3.78 -5.42 -22.75
C ASP A 432 -2.72 -4.60 -23.53
N GLU A 433 -1.65 -5.25 -23.97
CA GLU A 433 -0.57 -4.56 -24.68
C GLU A 433 -1.00 -3.97 -26.03
N GLU A 434 -1.96 -4.60 -26.72
CA GLU A 434 -2.45 -4.13 -28.01
C GLU A 434 -3.33 -2.88 -27.86
N LEU A 435 -4.31 -2.92 -26.96
CA LEU A 435 -5.13 -1.78 -26.62
C LEU A 435 -4.28 -0.64 -26.05
N MET A 436 -3.27 -0.94 -25.23
CA MET A 436 -2.32 0.07 -24.75
C MET A 436 -1.45 0.67 -25.87
N ARG A 437 -1.07 -0.10 -26.90
CA ARG A 437 -0.41 0.45 -28.10
C ARG A 437 -1.35 1.39 -28.86
N ALA A 438 -2.63 1.02 -28.99
CA ALA A 438 -3.63 1.86 -29.64
C ALA A 438 -3.89 3.17 -28.87
N LEU A 439 -4.12 3.10 -27.56
CA LEU A 439 -4.36 4.26 -26.70
C LEU A 439 -3.17 5.23 -26.64
N ARG A 440 -1.93 4.73 -26.75
CA ARG A 440 -0.73 5.59 -26.85
C ARG A 440 -0.68 6.41 -28.13
N LYS A 441 -1.18 5.85 -29.24
CA LYS A 441 -1.24 6.55 -30.53
C LYS A 441 -2.44 7.48 -30.62
N ARG A 442 -3.57 7.08 -30.04
CA ARG A 442 -4.87 7.75 -30.12
C ARG A 442 -5.51 7.86 -28.73
N PRO A 443 -5.03 8.78 -27.86
CA PRO A 443 -5.57 8.94 -26.51
C PRO A 443 -7.04 9.39 -26.49
N GLU A 444 -7.55 9.96 -27.58
CA GLU A 444 -8.96 10.30 -27.76
C GLU A 444 -9.90 9.09 -27.65
N ARG A 445 -9.41 7.88 -27.92
CA ARG A 445 -10.17 6.63 -27.74
C ARG A 445 -10.51 6.32 -26.29
N LEU A 446 -9.91 7.02 -25.32
CA LEU A 446 -10.35 6.96 -23.93
C LEU A 446 -11.83 7.32 -23.79
N ALA A 447 -12.39 8.18 -24.66
CA ALA A 447 -13.82 8.50 -24.64
C ALA A 447 -14.74 7.27 -24.85
N GLU A 448 -14.25 6.21 -25.50
CA GLU A 448 -14.97 4.95 -25.71
C GLU A 448 -15.13 4.15 -24.40
N TRP A 449 -14.38 4.48 -23.34
CA TRP A 449 -14.39 3.75 -22.06
C TRP A 449 -15.69 3.90 -21.27
N SER A 450 -16.61 4.79 -21.67
CA SER A 450 -17.95 4.87 -21.06
C SER A 450 -18.69 3.54 -21.12
N GLN A 451 -18.58 2.81 -22.24
CA GLN A 451 -19.17 1.49 -22.41
C GLN A 451 -18.46 0.44 -21.54
N VAL A 452 -17.14 0.55 -21.40
CA VAL A 452 -16.33 -0.34 -20.55
C VAL A 452 -16.71 -0.16 -19.08
N ILE A 453 -16.86 1.08 -18.62
CA ILE A 453 -17.31 1.40 -17.25
C ILE A 453 -18.69 0.76 -16.99
N ALA A 454 -19.65 0.96 -17.90
CA ALA A 454 -20.99 0.39 -17.75
C ALA A 454 -20.96 -1.14 -17.65
N ARG A 455 -20.23 -1.81 -18.55
CA ARG A 455 -20.09 -3.29 -18.54
C ARG A 455 -19.39 -3.81 -17.30
N CYS A 456 -18.37 -3.11 -16.79
CA CYS A 456 -17.71 -3.49 -15.55
C CYS A 456 -18.64 -3.32 -14.34
N VAL A 457 -19.47 -2.27 -14.29
CA VAL A 457 -20.49 -2.11 -13.24
C VAL A 457 -21.54 -3.22 -13.31
N GLU A 458 -22.01 -3.58 -14.51
CA GLU A 458 -22.93 -4.71 -14.70
C GLU A 458 -22.30 -6.03 -14.26
N LEU A 459 -21.02 -6.25 -14.58
CA LEU A 459 -20.28 -7.43 -14.14
C LEU A 459 -20.17 -7.49 -12.61
N VAL A 460 -19.83 -6.38 -11.95
CA VAL A 460 -19.78 -6.32 -10.48
C VAL A 460 -21.14 -6.66 -9.87
N ARG A 461 -22.24 -6.12 -10.42
CA ARG A 461 -23.60 -6.44 -9.96
C ARG A 461 -23.97 -7.91 -10.20
N ALA A 462 -23.62 -8.46 -11.36
CA ALA A 462 -23.88 -9.86 -11.70
C ALA A 462 -23.12 -10.83 -10.78
N LEU A 463 -21.97 -10.41 -10.25
CA LEU A 463 -21.21 -11.11 -9.21
C LEU A 463 -21.80 -10.95 -7.79
N GLY A 464 -22.91 -10.23 -7.63
CA GLY A 464 -23.50 -9.92 -6.32
C GLY A 464 -22.75 -8.83 -5.55
N GLY A 465 -21.90 -8.07 -6.23
CA GLY A 465 -21.07 -7.03 -5.63
C GLY A 465 -21.88 -5.86 -5.07
N ARG A 466 -21.46 -5.36 -3.90
CA ARG A 466 -22.02 -4.16 -3.26
C ARG A 466 -20.98 -3.03 -3.25
N PRO A 467 -21.38 -1.75 -3.32
CA PRO A 467 -20.44 -0.64 -3.22
C PRO A 467 -19.62 -0.74 -1.93
N ALA A 468 -18.30 -0.55 -2.02
CA ALA A 468 -17.45 -0.48 -0.84
C ALA A 468 -17.78 0.81 -0.07
N SER A 469 -18.39 0.67 1.11
CA SER A 469 -18.77 1.76 2.01
C SER A 469 -17.61 2.29 2.84
#